data_AF-A0A2V9R4L5-F1
#
_entry.id   AF-A0A2V9R4L5-F1
#
_cell.length_a   1.000
_cell.length_b   1.000
_cell.length_c   1.000
_cell.angle_alpha   90.00
_cell.angle_beta   90.00
_cell.angle_gamma   90.00
#
_symmetry.space_group_name_H-M   'P 1'
#
loop_
_entity.id
_entity.type
_entity.pdbx_description
1 polymer ?
#
loop_
_entity_poly.entity_id
_entity_poly.type
_entity_poly.pdbx_seq_one_letter_code
_entity_poly.pdbx_strand_id
1 'polypeptide(L)'
;MSHTVEAQAGPTLSPFAGKPATKEMLVDVAELESEYYQRKPDVSDPTQLVAFGTSGHRGSSLKGAFNQAHILAITQAICEYRRGKRIGGPLYMGKDTHALSAPAQRTALEVLAANGVETIIQEKDGVTPTPVISRAILVYNRGRKEHLADGIVITPSHNPPADGGFKYNPPNGGPADTDITAWVQDRANELMRAGNRDVKRTSYEKAFRATTTHQENFVLPYVRDLKNVVDVEAIRGAQLKLGVDPLGGAALPY
;
A
#
# COMPACT_ATOMS: atom_id res chain seq x y z
N MET A 1 21.18 17.26 -50.41
CA MET A 1 20.48 17.78 -49.21
C MET A 1 20.78 16.82 -48.08
N SER A 2 21.63 17.24 -47.15
CA SER A 2 22.09 16.42 -46.02
C SER A 2 21.02 16.44 -44.93
N HIS A 3 20.37 15.31 -44.69
CA HIS A 3 19.50 15.11 -43.53
C HIS A 3 20.39 14.87 -42.30
N THR A 4 20.60 15.92 -41.51
CA THR A 4 21.14 15.80 -40.16
C THR A 4 20.08 15.15 -39.28
N VAL A 5 20.37 13.94 -38.82
CA VAL A 5 19.58 13.27 -37.77
C VAL A 5 19.87 14.01 -36.46
N GLU A 6 18.88 14.73 -35.94
CA GLU A 6 18.93 15.23 -34.56
C GLU A 6 18.97 14.03 -33.63
N ALA A 7 20.09 13.85 -32.94
CA ALA A 7 20.18 12.91 -31.83
C ALA A 7 19.23 13.36 -30.72
N GLN A 8 18.22 12.55 -30.40
CA GLN A 8 17.41 12.73 -29.21
C GLN A 8 18.33 12.76 -27.99
N ALA A 9 18.35 13.90 -27.29
CA ALA A 9 19.09 14.03 -26.04
C ALA A 9 18.60 12.98 -25.04
N GLY A 10 19.51 12.12 -24.58
CA GLY A 10 19.25 11.20 -23.47
C GLY A 10 18.85 11.97 -22.21
N PRO A 11 18.31 11.30 -21.17
CA PRO A 11 17.83 11.97 -19.97
C PRO A 11 18.93 12.85 -19.38
N THR A 12 18.68 14.16 -19.38
CA THR A 12 19.57 15.15 -18.79
C THR A 12 19.54 14.99 -17.27
N LEU A 13 20.68 14.67 -16.69
CA LEU A 13 20.83 14.58 -15.25
C LEU A 13 20.49 15.93 -14.61
N SER A 14 19.57 15.94 -13.64
CA SER A 14 19.18 17.16 -12.93
C SER A 14 20.40 17.84 -12.30
N PRO A 15 20.51 19.19 -12.35
CA PRO A 15 21.59 19.92 -11.68
C PRO A 15 21.56 19.78 -10.14
N PHE A 16 20.48 19.20 -9.59
CA PHE A 16 20.30 18.90 -8.17
C PHE A 16 20.57 17.44 -7.80
N ALA A 17 20.94 16.59 -8.76
CA ALA A 17 21.25 15.18 -8.48
C ALA A 17 22.39 15.05 -7.44
N GLY A 18 22.16 14.23 -6.41
CA GLY A 18 23.12 13.99 -5.33
C GLY A 18 23.26 15.12 -4.30
N LYS A 19 22.46 16.20 -4.42
CA LYS A 19 22.45 17.31 -3.46
C LYS A 19 21.29 17.17 -2.47
N PRO A 20 21.40 17.73 -1.25
CA PRO A 20 20.27 17.82 -0.33
C PRO A 20 19.07 18.54 -0.97
N ALA A 21 17.86 18.08 -0.64
CA ALA A 21 16.64 18.71 -1.11
C ALA A 21 16.53 20.16 -0.59
N THR A 22 16.11 21.08 -1.47
CA THR A 22 15.80 22.46 -1.06
C THR A 22 14.36 22.56 -0.57
N LYS A 23 14.00 23.68 0.09
CA LYS A 23 12.63 23.87 0.62
C LYS A 23 11.58 23.86 -0.49
N GLU A 24 11.94 24.35 -1.67
CA GLU A 24 11.06 24.45 -2.85
C GLU A 24 10.76 23.08 -3.47
N MET A 25 11.56 22.04 -3.14
CA MET A 25 11.32 20.67 -3.58
C MET A 25 10.37 19.90 -2.65
N LEU A 26 10.06 20.46 -1.47
CA LEU A 26 9.23 19.80 -0.47
C LEU A 26 7.75 19.97 -0.80
N VAL A 27 6.97 18.93 -0.49
CA VAL A 27 5.51 18.94 -0.64
C VAL A 27 4.82 19.61 0.55
N ASP A 28 3.66 20.21 0.32
CA ASP A 28 2.74 20.58 1.39
C ASP A 28 1.92 19.33 1.79
N VAL A 29 2.25 18.76 2.96
CA VAL A 29 1.59 17.57 3.48
C VAL A 29 0.13 17.84 3.83
N ALA A 30 -0.20 19.03 4.34
CA ALA A 30 -1.56 19.37 4.72
C ALA A 30 -2.45 19.52 3.48
N GLU A 31 -1.90 20.10 2.39
CA GLU A 31 -2.59 20.16 1.10
C GLU A 31 -2.85 18.75 0.55
N LEU A 32 -1.83 17.88 0.54
CA LEU A 32 -1.97 16.50 0.08
C LEU A 32 -3.08 15.74 0.81
N GLU A 33 -3.10 15.82 2.14
CA GLU A 33 -4.11 15.18 2.97
C GLU A 33 -5.50 15.81 2.77
N SER A 34 -5.59 17.14 2.64
CA SER A 34 -6.85 17.84 2.37
C SER A 34 -7.43 17.40 1.02
N GLU A 35 -6.63 17.42 -0.04
CA GLU A 35 -7.02 17.04 -1.40
C GLU A 35 -7.41 15.57 -1.49
N TYR A 36 -6.82 14.70 -0.66
CA TYR A 36 -7.22 13.29 -0.59
C TYR A 36 -8.72 13.14 -0.27
N TYR A 37 -9.26 13.96 0.62
CA TYR A 37 -10.68 13.91 1.00
C TYR A 37 -11.59 14.79 0.14
N GLN A 38 -11.11 15.98 -0.27
CA GLN A 38 -11.97 16.99 -0.91
C GLN A 38 -12.08 16.80 -2.42
N ARG A 39 -10.99 16.41 -3.08
CA ARG A 39 -10.98 16.29 -4.54
C ARG A 39 -11.82 15.10 -4.98
N LYS A 40 -12.70 15.35 -5.95
CA LYS A 40 -13.50 14.35 -6.63
C LYS A 40 -12.82 14.00 -7.95
N PRO A 41 -12.32 12.76 -8.13
CA PRO A 41 -11.74 12.32 -9.40
C PRO A 41 -12.76 12.44 -10.54
N ASP A 42 -12.31 12.89 -11.71
CA ASP A 42 -13.11 12.87 -12.93
C ASP A 42 -13.11 11.47 -13.55
N VAL A 43 -14.23 10.74 -13.41
CA VAL A 43 -14.37 9.37 -13.93
C VAL A 43 -14.42 9.28 -15.46
N SER A 44 -14.46 10.42 -16.16
CA SER A 44 -14.32 10.49 -17.62
C SER A 44 -12.86 10.64 -18.08
N ASP A 45 -11.96 11.05 -17.18
CA ASP A 45 -10.52 11.15 -17.43
C ASP A 45 -9.82 9.82 -17.05
N PRO A 46 -9.28 9.06 -18.03
CA PRO A 46 -8.61 7.79 -17.75
C PRO A 46 -7.41 7.91 -16.79
N THR A 47 -6.80 9.09 -16.67
CA THR A 47 -5.66 9.32 -15.76
C THR A 47 -6.07 9.46 -14.29
N GLN A 48 -7.36 9.65 -14.05
CA GLN A 48 -7.98 9.75 -12.72
C GLN A 48 -8.83 8.52 -12.37
N LEU A 49 -8.79 7.48 -13.22
CA LEU A 49 -9.35 6.18 -12.92
C LEU A 49 -8.35 5.31 -12.15
N VAL A 50 -8.86 4.24 -11.54
CA VAL A 50 -8.01 3.23 -10.93
C VAL A 50 -7.21 2.53 -12.04
N ALA A 51 -5.89 2.66 -11.96
CA ALA A 51 -4.93 1.81 -12.65
C ALA A 51 -4.30 0.87 -11.60
N PHE A 52 -4.75 -0.39 -11.53
CA PHE A 52 -4.34 -1.36 -10.52
C PHE A 52 -3.51 -2.46 -11.19
N GLY A 53 -2.20 -2.24 -11.28
CA GLY A 53 -1.24 -3.19 -11.84
C GLY A 53 -0.64 -4.14 -10.79
N THR A 54 0.43 -4.85 -11.14
CA THR A 54 1.18 -5.74 -10.21
C THR A 54 1.76 -5.00 -9.00
N SER A 55 1.99 -3.69 -9.13
CA SER A 55 2.40 -2.79 -8.04
C SER A 55 1.23 -2.12 -7.32
N GLY A 56 -0.01 -2.56 -7.58
CA GLY A 56 -1.23 -1.92 -7.12
C GLY A 56 -1.55 -0.66 -7.91
N HIS A 57 -2.31 0.23 -7.26
CA HIS A 57 -2.64 1.57 -7.77
C HIS A 57 -1.75 2.62 -7.12
N ARG A 58 -1.26 3.58 -7.91
CA ARG A 58 -0.46 4.71 -7.48
C ARG A 58 -0.96 5.99 -8.13
N GLY A 59 -0.76 7.10 -7.43
CA GLY A 59 -1.07 8.43 -7.93
C GLY A 59 -0.91 9.46 -6.82
N SER A 60 -1.33 10.69 -7.09
CA SER A 60 -1.31 11.77 -6.10
C SER A 60 -2.71 12.35 -5.94
N SER A 61 -3.04 12.74 -4.70
CA SER A 61 -4.30 13.40 -4.41
C SER A 61 -4.44 14.73 -5.15
N LEU A 62 -3.33 15.45 -5.40
CA LEU A 62 -3.32 16.71 -6.15
C LEU A 62 -3.72 16.54 -7.62
N LYS A 63 -3.52 15.34 -8.17
CA LYS A 63 -3.81 15.00 -9.57
C LYS A 63 -5.16 14.31 -9.75
N GLY A 64 -5.93 14.13 -8.68
CA GLY A 64 -7.17 13.35 -8.76
C GLY A 64 -6.94 11.86 -9.00
N ALA A 65 -5.73 11.35 -8.73
CA ALA A 65 -5.33 9.98 -9.05
C ALA A 65 -5.01 9.12 -7.80
N PHE A 66 -5.19 9.68 -6.59
CA PHE A 66 -5.10 8.93 -5.33
C PHE A 66 -5.84 9.70 -4.23
N ASN A 67 -7.14 9.47 -4.15
CA ASN A 67 -8.09 10.18 -3.28
C ASN A 67 -9.01 9.16 -2.61
N GLN A 68 -9.79 9.58 -1.62
CA GLN A 68 -10.69 8.71 -0.86
C GLN A 68 -11.58 7.84 -1.75
N ALA A 69 -12.09 8.39 -2.86
CA ALA A 69 -12.93 7.66 -3.81
C ALA A 69 -12.27 6.38 -4.37
N HIS A 70 -10.96 6.43 -4.64
CA HIS A 70 -10.19 5.29 -5.14
C HIS A 70 -10.06 4.22 -4.06
N ILE A 71 -9.69 4.61 -2.84
CA ILE A 71 -9.45 3.65 -1.75
C ILE A 71 -10.74 2.99 -1.30
N LEU A 72 -11.86 3.72 -1.30
CA LEU A 72 -13.20 3.15 -1.08
C LEU A 72 -13.50 2.05 -2.12
N ALA A 73 -13.34 2.36 -3.39
CA ALA A 73 -13.66 1.46 -4.48
C ALA A 73 -12.73 0.23 -4.52
N ILE A 74 -11.42 0.44 -4.41
CA ILE A 74 -10.41 -0.64 -4.42
C ILE A 74 -10.62 -1.57 -3.23
N THR A 75 -10.84 -1.03 -2.02
CA THR A 75 -11.04 -1.86 -0.83
C THR A 75 -12.33 -2.67 -0.92
N GLN A 76 -13.41 -2.09 -1.44
CA GLN A 76 -14.66 -2.81 -1.66
C GLN A 76 -14.48 -3.91 -2.71
N ALA A 77 -13.79 -3.62 -3.83
CA ALA A 77 -13.46 -4.63 -4.82
C ALA A 77 -12.65 -5.78 -4.20
N ILE A 78 -11.62 -5.50 -3.40
CA ILE A 78 -10.85 -6.54 -2.70
C ILE A 78 -11.76 -7.38 -1.78
N CYS A 79 -12.68 -6.76 -1.02
CA CYS A 79 -13.63 -7.51 -0.18
C CYS A 79 -14.50 -8.48 -1.00
N GLU A 80 -14.97 -8.03 -2.17
CA GLU A 80 -15.77 -8.85 -3.08
C GLU A 80 -14.95 -9.98 -3.73
N TYR A 81 -13.71 -9.69 -4.13
CA TYR A 81 -12.78 -10.68 -4.65
C TYR A 81 -12.52 -11.79 -3.62
N ARG A 82 -12.18 -11.41 -2.38
CA ARG A 82 -11.95 -12.33 -1.26
C ARG A 82 -13.14 -13.25 -1.05
N ARG A 83 -14.34 -12.68 -1.00
CA ARG A 83 -15.60 -13.46 -0.87
C ARG A 83 -15.78 -14.43 -2.03
N GLY A 84 -15.59 -13.98 -3.27
CA GLY A 84 -15.70 -14.81 -4.47
C GLY A 84 -14.69 -15.96 -4.52
N LYS A 85 -13.48 -15.75 -3.98
CA LYS A 85 -12.42 -16.75 -3.88
C LYS A 85 -12.41 -17.55 -2.57
N ARG A 86 -13.40 -17.33 -1.69
CA ARG A 86 -13.52 -17.98 -0.37
C ARG A 86 -12.28 -17.78 0.52
N ILE A 87 -11.65 -16.60 0.42
CA ILE A 87 -10.55 -16.16 1.30
C ILE A 87 -11.17 -15.63 2.58
N GLY A 88 -11.26 -16.49 3.59
CA GLY A 88 -11.99 -16.23 4.83
C GLY A 88 -11.12 -16.02 6.07
N GLY A 89 -9.79 -15.96 5.94
CA GLY A 89 -8.87 -15.64 7.04
C GLY A 89 -8.72 -14.13 7.25
N PRO A 90 -7.80 -13.71 8.14
CA PRO A 90 -7.53 -12.30 8.40
C PRO A 90 -6.82 -11.65 7.21
N LEU A 91 -7.05 -10.34 7.05
CA LEU A 91 -6.31 -9.49 6.14
C LEU A 91 -5.24 -8.73 6.93
N TYR A 92 -3.96 -8.99 6.64
CA TYR A 92 -2.85 -8.24 7.20
C TYR A 92 -2.64 -6.94 6.42
N MET A 93 -2.72 -5.80 7.10
CA MET A 93 -2.58 -4.50 6.45
C MET A 93 -1.42 -3.69 7.04
N GLY A 94 -0.51 -3.28 6.16
CA GLY A 94 0.66 -2.46 6.48
C GLY A 94 0.67 -1.14 5.72
N LYS A 95 1.26 -0.10 6.30
CA LYS A 95 1.51 1.19 5.64
C LYS A 95 2.96 1.62 5.74
N ASP A 96 3.43 2.40 4.78
CA ASP A 96 4.71 3.10 4.87
C ASP A 96 4.58 4.52 5.45
N THR A 97 5.60 5.34 5.25
CA THR A 97 5.75 6.70 5.77
C THR A 97 5.27 7.80 4.81
N HIS A 98 4.70 7.47 3.64
CA HIS A 98 4.15 8.49 2.75
C HIS A 98 2.93 9.18 3.38
N ALA A 99 2.77 10.48 3.12
CA ALA A 99 1.69 11.29 3.66
C ALA A 99 0.30 10.69 3.36
N LEU A 100 0.10 10.20 2.14
CA LEU A 100 -1.18 9.62 1.70
C LEU A 100 -1.45 8.21 2.25
N SER A 101 -0.49 7.57 2.90
CA SER A 101 -0.63 6.20 3.39
C SER A 101 -1.52 6.11 4.64
N ALA A 102 -1.41 7.07 5.57
CA ALA A 102 -2.27 7.13 6.75
C ALA A 102 -3.77 7.35 6.41
N PRO A 103 -4.16 8.35 5.60
CA PRO A 103 -5.57 8.53 5.23
C PRO A 103 -6.12 7.37 4.40
N ALA A 104 -5.29 6.74 3.56
CA ALA A 104 -5.67 5.52 2.84
C ALA A 104 -5.92 4.34 3.79
N GLN A 105 -5.08 4.12 4.81
CA GLN A 105 -5.30 3.05 5.80
C GLN A 105 -6.61 3.24 6.56
N ARG A 106 -6.90 4.48 7.00
CA ARG A 106 -8.17 4.82 7.68
C ARG A 106 -9.36 4.51 6.79
N THR A 107 -9.31 4.92 5.52
CA THR A 107 -10.39 4.67 4.55
C THR A 107 -10.57 3.17 4.28
N ALA A 108 -9.48 2.41 4.17
CA ALA A 108 -9.56 0.96 3.99
C ALA A 108 -10.19 0.26 5.20
N LEU A 109 -9.81 0.64 6.43
CA LEU A 109 -10.40 0.08 7.66
C LEU A 109 -11.92 0.28 7.71
N GLU A 110 -12.42 1.44 7.30
CA GLU A 110 -13.85 1.73 7.25
C GLU A 110 -14.64 0.77 6.36
N VAL A 111 -14.06 0.39 5.23
CA VAL A 111 -14.68 -0.54 4.27
C VAL A 111 -14.52 -1.99 4.71
N LEU A 112 -13.33 -2.36 5.21
CA LEU A 112 -13.04 -3.71 5.70
C LEU A 112 -13.95 -4.08 6.87
N ALA A 113 -14.06 -3.21 7.87
CA ALA A 113 -14.93 -3.42 9.02
C ALA A 113 -16.42 -3.49 8.62
N ALA A 114 -16.87 -2.65 7.69
CA ALA A 114 -18.24 -2.69 7.18
C ALA A 114 -18.56 -3.95 6.36
N ASN A 115 -17.54 -4.61 5.81
CA ASN A 115 -17.65 -5.92 5.16
C ASN A 115 -17.42 -7.10 6.12
N GLY A 116 -17.16 -6.85 7.40
CA GLY A 116 -16.91 -7.90 8.40
C GLY A 116 -15.58 -8.64 8.19
N VAL A 117 -14.59 -7.99 7.57
CA VAL A 117 -13.28 -8.59 7.34
C VAL A 117 -12.41 -8.44 8.59
N GLU A 118 -12.02 -9.58 9.17
CA GLU A 118 -10.97 -9.64 10.19
C GLU A 118 -9.69 -8.99 9.65
N THR A 119 -9.26 -7.89 10.24
CA THR A 119 -8.14 -7.06 9.76
C THR A 119 -7.13 -6.89 10.88
N ILE A 120 -5.87 -7.16 10.59
CA ILE A 120 -4.76 -7.03 11.55
C ILE A 120 -3.83 -5.93 11.04
N ILE A 121 -3.59 -4.92 11.88
CA ILE A 121 -2.67 -3.81 11.62
C ILE A 121 -1.57 -3.76 12.68
N GLN A 122 -0.49 -3.06 12.35
CA GLN A 122 0.58 -2.76 13.31
C GLN A 122 0.04 -1.91 14.47
N GLU A 123 0.37 -2.29 15.70
CA GLU A 123 0.02 -1.52 16.90
C GLU A 123 0.56 -0.08 16.87
N LYS A 124 -0.13 0.83 17.58
CA LYS A 124 0.31 2.22 17.82
C LYS A 124 0.51 3.04 16.54
N ASP A 125 -0.32 2.80 15.52
CA ASP A 125 -0.24 3.49 14.22
C ASP A 125 1.13 3.35 13.55
N GLY A 126 1.82 2.23 13.80
CA GLY A 126 3.15 1.97 13.27
C GLY A 126 3.19 1.73 11.77
N VAL A 127 4.41 1.67 11.23
CA VAL A 127 4.70 1.39 9.82
C VAL A 127 5.13 -0.06 9.63
N THR A 128 4.94 -0.58 8.41
CA THR A 128 5.18 -1.98 8.12
C THR A 128 5.78 -2.16 6.72
N PRO A 129 7.03 -2.63 6.61
CA PRO A 129 7.62 -3.01 5.34
C PRO A 129 6.80 -4.07 4.59
N THR A 130 6.77 -3.97 3.26
CA THR A 130 6.12 -4.96 2.38
C THR A 130 6.47 -6.43 2.72
N PRO A 131 7.76 -6.82 2.95
CA PRO A 131 8.08 -8.22 3.25
C PRO A 131 7.53 -8.70 4.60
N VAL A 132 7.21 -7.80 5.52
CA VAL A 132 6.64 -8.16 6.82
C VAL A 132 5.20 -8.64 6.67
N ILE A 133 4.42 -7.98 5.83
CA ILE A 133 3.06 -8.42 5.45
C ILE A 133 3.13 -9.76 4.71
N SER A 134 4.05 -9.90 3.76
CA SER A 134 4.27 -11.17 3.05
C SER A 134 4.59 -12.32 4.00
N ARG A 135 5.52 -12.11 4.94
CA ARG A 135 5.85 -13.09 5.98
C ARG A 135 4.64 -13.42 6.85
N ALA A 136 3.89 -12.41 7.32
CA ALA A 136 2.71 -12.63 8.18
C ALA A 136 1.68 -13.55 7.49
N ILE A 137 1.39 -13.30 6.21
CA ILE A 137 0.52 -14.14 5.39
C ILE A 137 1.07 -15.57 5.30
N LEU A 138 2.35 -15.73 4.92
CA LEU A 138 2.98 -17.04 4.75
C LEU A 138 3.03 -17.86 6.04
N VAL A 139 3.32 -17.21 7.17
CA VAL A 139 3.34 -17.84 8.49
C VAL A 139 1.93 -18.27 8.90
N TYR A 140 0.94 -17.38 8.74
CA TYR A 140 -0.45 -17.70 9.07
C TYR A 140 -0.96 -18.87 8.22
N ASN A 141 -0.70 -18.85 6.91
CA ASN A 141 -1.20 -19.83 5.95
C ASN A 141 -0.47 -21.18 5.98
N ARG A 142 0.66 -21.29 6.70
CA ARG A 142 1.45 -22.52 6.75
C ARG A 142 0.60 -23.71 7.22
N GLY A 143 0.44 -24.69 6.34
CA GLY A 143 -0.34 -25.91 6.63
C GLY A 143 -1.87 -25.73 6.58
N ARG A 144 -2.38 -24.52 6.29
CA ARG A 144 -3.81 -24.26 6.13
C ARG A 144 -4.27 -24.53 4.70
N LYS A 145 -5.51 -24.98 4.56
CA LYS A 145 -6.19 -25.17 3.26
C LYS A 145 -7.41 -24.27 3.08
N GLU A 146 -7.96 -23.79 4.17
CA GLU A 146 -9.16 -22.96 4.24
C GLU A 146 -8.91 -21.82 5.22
N HIS A 147 -9.78 -20.79 5.17
CA HIS A 147 -9.63 -19.58 5.98
C HIS A 147 -8.23 -18.95 5.84
N LEU A 148 -7.73 -18.89 4.60
CA LEU A 148 -6.42 -18.34 4.32
C LEU A 148 -6.40 -16.83 4.56
N ALA A 149 -5.31 -16.34 5.11
CA ALA A 149 -4.99 -14.92 5.20
C ALA A 149 -4.48 -14.37 3.87
N ASP A 150 -4.59 -13.06 3.73
CA ASP A 150 -4.10 -12.25 2.63
C ASP A 150 -3.69 -10.87 3.17
N GLY A 151 -3.40 -9.89 2.31
CA GLY A 151 -3.00 -8.59 2.82
C GLY A 151 -3.08 -7.42 1.85
N ILE A 152 -2.99 -6.23 2.44
CA ILE A 152 -2.91 -4.94 1.75
C ILE A 152 -1.63 -4.25 2.20
N VAL A 153 -0.91 -3.65 1.26
CA VAL A 153 0.25 -2.83 1.58
C VAL A 153 0.08 -1.44 0.97
N ILE A 154 0.08 -0.43 1.84
CA ILE A 154 -0.17 0.96 1.47
C ILE A 154 1.17 1.66 1.37
N THR A 155 1.67 1.76 0.13
CA THR A 155 2.96 2.37 -0.21
C THR A 155 3.09 2.53 -1.72
N PRO A 156 3.58 3.67 -2.22
CA PRO A 156 4.02 3.82 -3.60
C PRO A 156 5.50 3.44 -3.78
N SER A 157 6.11 2.73 -2.82
CA SER A 157 7.52 2.33 -2.79
C SER A 157 8.47 3.53 -2.69
N HIS A 158 9.21 3.85 -3.75
CA HIS A 158 10.21 4.91 -3.80
C HIS A 158 9.75 6.10 -4.63
N ASN A 159 8.47 6.15 -4.98
CA ASN A 159 7.89 7.29 -5.67
C ASN A 159 8.08 8.58 -4.85
N PRO A 160 7.95 9.76 -5.50
CA PRO A 160 8.07 11.04 -4.81
C PRO A 160 7.09 11.21 -3.64
N PRO A 161 7.39 12.09 -2.66
CA PRO A 161 6.57 12.28 -1.46
C PRO A 161 5.09 12.66 -1.67
N ALA A 162 4.75 13.19 -2.85
CA ALA A 162 3.38 13.56 -3.22
C ALA A 162 2.49 12.37 -3.59
N ASP A 163 3.08 11.19 -3.82
CA ASP A 163 2.36 10.01 -4.26
C ASP A 163 1.87 9.17 -3.09
N GLY A 164 0.76 8.48 -3.31
CA GLY A 164 0.24 7.39 -2.51
C GLY A 164 0.21 6.11 -3.33
N GLY A 165 0.17 4.97 -2.65
CA GLY A 165 0.10 3.67 -3.31
C GLY A 165 -0.69 2.66 -2.49
N PHE A 166 -1.39 1.76 -3.17
CA PHE A 166 -2.27 0.77 -2.56
C PHE A 166 -2.21 -0.54 -3.35
N LYS A 167 -1.68 -1.60 -2.73
CA LYS A 167 -1.49 -2.91 -3.38
C LYS A 167 -2.14 -4.03 -2.57
N TYR A 168 -2.41 -5.14 -3.25
CA TYR A 168 -2.99 -6.35 -2.66
C TYR A 168 -2.03 -7.52 -2.80
N ASN A 169 -1.90 -8.32 -1.75
CA ASN A 169 -1.13 -9.54 -1.68
C ASN A 169 -2.07 -10.73 -1.41
N PRO A 170 -2.28 -11.66 -2.35
CA PRO A 170 -3.13 -12.82 -2.15
C PRO A 170 -2.51 -13.84 -1.16
N PRO A 171 -3.19 -14.98 -0.88
CA PRO A 171 -2.74 -15.94 0.13
C PRO A 171 -1.34 -16.57 -0.04
N ASN A 172 -0.72 -16.43 -1.22
CA ASN A 172 0.68 -16.83 -1.42
C ASN A 172 1.69 -15.83 -0.83
N GLY A 173 1.22 -14.68 -0.30
CA GLY A 173 2.04 -13.63 0.31
C GLY A 173 2.79 -12.74 -0.68
N GLY A 174 2.79 -13.05 -1.98
CA GLY A 174 3.42 -12.26 -3.03
C GLY A 174 2.55 -11.10 -3.52
N PRO A 175 3.02 -10.29 -4.49
CA PRO A 175 2.15 -9.35 -5.20
C PRO A 175 1.06 -10.11 -5.95
N ALA A 176 -0.12 -9.50 -6.08
CA ALA A 176 -1.21 -10.04 -6.89
C ALA A 176 -0.82 -10.15 -8.38
N ASP A 177 -1.16 -11.29 -9.00
CA ASP A 177 -0.99 -11.53 -10.44
C ASP A 177 -2.03 -10.76 -11.26
N THR A 178 -1.79 -10.68 -12.57
CA THR A 178 -2.56 -9.81 -13.49
C THR A 178 -4.05 -10.14 -13.57
N ASP A 179 -4.44 -11.40 -13.37
CA ASP A 179 -5.84 -11.82 -13.33
C ASP A 179 -6.57 -11.21 -12.12
N ILE A 180 -5.92 -11.19 -10.95
CA ILE A 180 -6.44 -10.57 -9.73
C ILE A 180 -6.47 -9.06 -9.89
N THR A 181 -5.36 -8.47 -10.35
CA THR A 181 -5.23 -7.02 -10.41
C THR A 181 -6.18 -6.42 -11.44
N ALA A 182 -6.36 -7.07 -12.59
CA ALA A 182 -7.34 -6.67 -13.60
C ALA A 182 -8.77 -6.74 -13.06
N TRP A 183 -9.12 -7.84 -12.38
CA TRP A 183 -10.45 -7.97 -11.78
C TRP A 183 -10.73 -6.86 -10.76
N VAL A 184 -9.77 -6.56 -9.87
CA VAL A 184 -9.89 -5.49 -8.87
C VAL A 184 -9.97 -4.12 -9.54
N GLN A 185 -9.16 -3.87 -10.58
CA GLN A 185 -9.17 -2.63 -11.35
C GLN A 185 -10.54 -2.36 -11.95
N ASP A 186 -11.06 -3.34 -12.70
CA ASP A 186 -12.32 -3.19 -13.43
C ASP A 186 -13.46 -2.97 -12.46
N ARG A 187 -13.50 -3.77 -11.38
CA ARG A 187 -14.53 -3.65 -10.35
C ARG A 187 -14.46 -2.31 -9.60
N ALA A 188 -13.27 -1.83 -9.26
CA ALA A 188 -13.11 -0.53 -8.61
C ALA A 188 -13.55 0.62 -9.52
N ASN A 189 -13.23 0.56 -10.82
CA ASN A 189 -13.67 1.56 -11.78
C ASN A 189 -15.19 1.55 -12.02
N GLU A 190 -15.84 0.38 -12.02
CA GLU A 190 -17.30 0.28 -12.01
C GLU A 190 -17.91 0.98 -10.79
N LEU A 191 -17.39 0.69 -9.59
CA LEU A 191 -17.84 1.31 -8.34
C LEU A 191 -17.67 2.84 -8.39
N MET A 192 -16.53 3.34 -8.86
CA MET A 192 -16.28 4.78 -8.98
C MET A 192 -17.24 5.44 -9.97
N ARG A 193 -17.48 4.84 -11.15
CA ARG A 193 -18.44 5.37 -12.14
C ARG A 193 -19.87 5.37 -11.61
N ALA A 194 -20.23 4.40 -10.77
CA ALA A 194 -21.51 4.38 -10.06
C ALA A 194 -21.58 5.37 -8.89
N GLY A 195 -20.50 6.13 -8.60
CA GLY A 195 -20.43 7.08 -7.50
C GLY A 195 -20.23 6.41 -6.14
N ASN A 196 -19.58 5.24 -6.10
CA ASN A 196 -19.31 4.44 -4.90
C ASN A 196 -20.55 4.10 -4.06
N ARG A 197 -21.74 4.07 -4.67
CA ARG A 197 -23.02 3.81 -3.98
C ARG A 197 -23.08 2.44 -3.30
N ASP A 198 -22.44 1.44 -3.90
CA ASP A 198 -22.42 0.06 -3.40
C ASP A 198 -21.25 -0.22 -2.43
N VAL A 199 -20.40 0.78 -2.14
CA VAL A 199 -19.32 0.62 -1.16
C VAL A 199 -19.91 0.60 0.25
N LYS A 200 -19.72 -0.52 0.94
CA LYS A 200 -20.08 -0.61 2.37
C LYS A 200 -19.04 0.14 3.17
N ARG A 201 -19.50 1.02 4.07
CA ARG A 201 -18.62 1.86 4.88
C ARG A 201 -19.22 2.11 6.26
N THR A 202 -18.37 2.16 7.28
CA THR A 202 -18.69 2.67 8.61
C THR A 202 -17.76 3.84 8.95
N SER A 203 -17.97 4.56 10.06
CA SER A 203 -17.02 5.61 10.47
C SER A 203 -15.71 5.02 10.95
N TYR A 204 -14.59 5.73 10.75
CA TYR A 204 -13.28 5.29 11.22
C TYR A 204 -13.26 4.92 12.71
N GLU A 205 -13.91 5.71 13.58
CA GLU A 205 -13.98 5.41 15.03
C GLU A 205 -14.64 4.04 15.29
N LYS A 206 -15.73 3.73 14.58
CA LYS A 206 -16.41 2.43 14.69
C LYS A 206 -15.56 1.32 14.10
N ALA A 207 -14.92 1.55 12.95
CA ALA A 207 -14.05 0.57 12.31
C ALA A 207 -12.84 0.21 13.17
N PHE A 208 -12.19 1.22 13.76
CA PHE A 208 -11.00 1.05 14.59
C PHE A 208 -11.29 0.30 15.89
N ARG A 209 -12.52 0.42 16.42
CA ARG A 209 -13.00 -0.31 17.61
C ARG A 209 -13.82 -1.56 17.29
N ALA A 210 -13.97 -1.91 16.01
CA ALA A 210 -14.73 -3.08 15.61
C ALA A 210 -14.06 -4.34 16.16
N THR A 211 -14.85 -5.35 16.51
CA THR A 211 -14.32 -6.65 16.96
C THR A 211 -13.52 -7.36 15.87
N THR A 212 -13.67 -6.94 14.62
CA THR A 212 -12.94 -7.44 13.45
C THR A 212 -11.59 -6.71 13.22
N THR A 213 -11.26 -5.68 14.00
CA THR A 213 -10.03 -4.90 13.81
C THR A 213 -9.08 -5.13 14.97
N HIS A 214 -7.91 -5.69 14.68
CA HIS A 214 -6.90 -6.08 15.67
C HIS A 214 -5.61 -5.30 15.46
N GLN A 215 -4.95 -5.02 16.56
CA GLN A 215 -3.61 -4.40 16.58
C GLN A 215 -2.61 -5.40 17.13
N GLU A 216 -1.58 -5.70 16.35
CA GLU A 216 -0.52 -6.63 16.74
C GLU A 216 0.87 -6.02 16.50
N ASN A 217 1.88 -6.57 17.17
CA ASN A 217 3.27 -6.21 16.91
C ASN A 217 3.84 -7.07 15.78
N PHE A 218 4.01 -6.48 14.59
CA PHE A 218 4.62 -7.14 13.43
C PHE A 218 6.15 -7.14 13.45
N VAL A 219 6.78 -6.26 14.24
CA VAL A 219 8.23 -6.09 14.30
C VAL A 219 8.90 -7.34 14.89
N LEU A 220 8.59 -7.67 16.14
CA LEU A 220 9.31 -8.72 16.87
C LEU A 220 9.21 -10.09 16.21
N PRO A 221 8.03 -10.56 15.73
CA PRO A 221 7.95 -11.83 15.01
C PRO A 221 8.79 -11.84 13.74
N TYR A 222 8.85 -10.74 12.98
CA TYR A 222 9.68 -10.66 11.77
C TYR A 222 11.17 -10.73 12.09
N VAL A 223 11.64 -9.90 13.03
CA VAL A 223 13.05 -9.86 13.44
C VAL A 223 13.52 -11.21 14.00
N ARG A 224 12.69 -11.86 14.82
CA ARG A 224 13.01 -13.18 15.39
C ARG A 224 13.11 -14.29 14.34
N ASP A 225 12.41 -14.15 13.21
CA ASP A 225 12.43 -15.13 12.13
C ASP A 225 13.63 -14.98 11.19
N LEU A 226 14.36 -13.86 11.24
CA LEU A 226 15.54 -13.64 10.39
C LEU A 226 16.59 -14.75 10.54
N LYS A 227 16.73 -15.31 11.74
CA LYS A 227 17.65 -16.45 12.00
C LYS A 227 17.34 -17.70 11.17
N ASN A 228 16.13 -17.83 10.64
CA ASN A 228 15.72 -18.98 9.84
C ASN A 228 16.07 -18.82 8.34
N VAL A 229 16.51 -17.62 7.92
CA VAL A 229 16.81 -17.29 6.52
C VAL A 229 18.20 -16.66 6.33
N VAL A 230 18.78 -16.12 7.39
CA VAL A 230 20.11 -15.50 7.44
C VAL A 230 20.88 -16.06 8.63
N ASP A 231 22.17 -16.32 8.46
CA ASP A 231 23.06 -16.72 9.56
C ASP A 231 23.44 -15.50 10.42
N VAL A 232 22.54 -15.14 11.33
CA VAL A 232 22.71 -14.03 12.27
C VAL A 232 23.88 -14.28 13.23
N GLU A 233 24.19 -15.54 13.51
CA GLU A 233 25.29 -15.93 14.41
C GLU A 233 26.65 -15.69 13.78
N ALA A 234 26.82 -16.02 12.49
CA ALA A 234 28.02 -15.68 11.74
C ALA A 234 28.23 -14.16 11.65
N ILE A 235 27.16 -13.39 11.37
CA ILE A 235 27.23 -11.92 11.34
C ILE A 235 27.67 -11.36 12.69
N ARG A 236 27.10 -11.87 13.78
CA ARG A 236 27.45 -11.48 15.15
C ARG A 236 28.92 -11.82 15.49
N GLY A 237 29.36 -13.03 15.14
CA GLY A 237 30.71 -13.50 15.40
C GLY A 237 31.79 -12.74 14.62
N ALA A 238 31.46 -12.21 13.44
CA ALA A 238 32.37 -11.42 12.62
C ALA A 238 32.69 -10.02 13.17
N GLN A 239 31.94 -9.54 14.18
CA GLN A 239 32.17 -8.23 14.84
C GLN A 239 32.29 -7.05 13.85
N LEU A 240 31.47 -7.08 12.79
CA LEU A 240 31.48 -6.06 11.74
C LEU A 240 31.00 -4.70 12.28
N LYS A 241 31.53 -3.61 11.70
CA LYS A 241 30.97 -2.26 11.86
C LYS A 241 29.90 -2.05 10.80
N LEU A 242 28.64 -2.18 11.17
CA LEU A 242 27.50 -2.03 10.27
C LEU A 242 26.90 -0.61 10.38
N GLY A 243 26.59 -0.01 9.24
CA GLY A 243 25.87 1.27 9.14
C GLY A 243 24.63 1.09 8.28
N VAL A 244 23.52 1.70 8.68
CA VAL A 244 22.23 1.63 7.99
C VAL A 244 21.64 3.04 7.95
N ASP A 245 21.22 3.46 6.76
CA ASP A 245 20.34 4.63 6.58
C ASP A 245 18.93 4.11 6.27
N PRO A 246 17.95 4.27 7.18
CA PRO A 246 16.57 3.85 6.96
C PRO A 246 15.82 4.69 5.92
N LEU A 247 16.41 5.81 5.46
CA LEU A 247 15.86 6.75 4.48
C LEU A 247 14.45 7.25 4.83
N GLY A 248 14.13 7.36 6.13
CA GLY A 248 12.80 7.72 6.62
C GLY A 248 11.70 6.71 6.23
N GLY A 249 12.08 5.50 5.82
CA GLY A 249 11.17 4.45 5.35
C GLY A 249 10.60 3.59 6.48
N ALA A 250 9.74 2.65 6.09
CA ALA A 250 9.04 1.76 7.02
C ALA A 250 9.94 0.79 7.80
N ALA A 251 11.22 0.67 7.42
CA ALA A 251 12.18 -0.25 8.04
C ALA A 251 12.81 0.30 9.33
N LEU A 252 12.66 1.59 9.65
CA LEU A 252 13.28 2.19 10.83
C LEU A 252 13.04 1.41 12.15
N PRO A 253 11.85 0.84 12.42
CA PRO A 253 11.63 0.05 13.63
C PRO A 253 12.16 -1.40 13.61
N TYR A 254 12.72 -1.89 12.49
CA TYR A 254 13.05 -3.31 12.25
C TYR A 254 14.54 -3.62 12.36
#